data_AF-A0ABD0PL39-F1
#
_entry.id   AF-A0ABD0PL39-F1
#
_cell.length_a   1.000
_cell.length_b   1.000
_cell.length_c   1.000
_cell.angle_alpha   90.00
_cell.angle_beta   90.00
_cell.angle_gamma   90.00
#
_symmetry.space_group_name_H-M   'P 1'
#
loop_
_entity.id
_entity.type
_entity.pdbx_description
1 polymer ?
#
loop_
_entity_poly.entity_id
_entity_poly.type
_entity_poly.pdbx_seq_one_letter_code
_entity_poly.pdbx_strand_id
1 'polypeptide(L)' 'ADLTGIKWKCFVWQGPTSSPILFPVTEEDPILCSFSRCLKADVLSVWRRHQTPGRRELWIFWWGDDPNFAELVHHDLS' A
#
# COMPACT_ATOMS: atom_id res chain seq x y z
N ALA A 1 5.40 -7.70 22.79
CA ALA A 1 6.74 -7.81 22.17
C ALA A 1 7.00 -6.50 21.46
N ASP A 2 7.97 -5.70 21.93
CA ASP A 2 8.39 -4.49 21.21
C ASP A 2 9.38 -4.88 20.13
N LEU A 3 8.99 -4.69 18.87
CA LEU A 3 9.85 -4.92 17.72
C LEU A 3 10.75 -3.69 17.54
N THR A 4 11.70 -3.53 18.48
CA THR A 4 12.65 -2.41 18.45
C THR A 4 13.39 -2.38 17.10
N GLY A 5 13.30 -1.25 16.39
CA GLY A 5 13.98 -1.04 15.11
C GLY A 5 13.16 -1.33 13.85
N ILE A 6 11.91 -1.79 13.93
CA ILE A 6 11.03 -1.80 12.75
C ILE A 6 10.64 -0.37 12.40
N LYS A 7 10.94 0.01 11.16
CA LYS A 7 10.51 1.25 10.52
C LYS A 7 9.28 0.99 9.65
N TRP A 8 8.52 2.04 9.37
CA TRP A 8 7.35 1.95 8.49
C TRP A 8 7.17 3.20 7.62
N LYS A 9 6.42 3.05 6.53
CA LYS A 9 5.90 4.17 5.73
C LYS A 9 4.45 3.87 5.36
N CYS A 10 3.59 4.86 5.54
CA CYS A 10 2.18 4.82 5.16
C CYS A 10 2.00 5.60 3.86
N PHE A 11 1.37 4.98 2.88
CA PHE A 11 0.92 5.60 1.64
C PHE A 11 -0.60 5.66 1.66
N VAL A 12 -1.15 6.81 1.27
CA VAL A 12 -2.60 7.04 1.28
C VAL A 12 -3.05 7.37 -0.13
N TRP A 13 -4.15 6.77 -0.55
CA TRP A 13 -4.77 7.06 -1.83
C TRP A 13 -6.25 7.37 -1.67
N GLN A 14 -6.72 8.35 -2.44
CA GLN A 14 -8.12 8.73 -2.51
C GLN A 14 -8.65 8.40 -3.90
N GLY A 15 -9.36 7.28 -3.99
CA GLY A 15 -10.02 6.85 -5.21
C GLY A 15 -11.41 7.46 -5.41
N PRO A 16 -12.05 7.15 -6.56
CA PRO A 16 -13.42 7.53 -6.85
C PRO A 16 -14.39 6.97 -5.80
N THR A 17 -15.34 7.79 -5.35
CA THR A 17 -16.37 7.41 -4.37
C THR A 17 -17.58 6.71 -5.00
N SER A 18 -17.69 6.75 -6.34
CA SER A 18 -18.88 6.39 -7.11
C SER A 18 -18.88 4.99 -7.72
N SER A 19 -17.82 4.19 -7.56
CA SER A 19 -17.76 2.88 -8.24
C SER A 19 -18.42 1.78 -7.39
N PRO A 20 -19.44 1.06 -7.93
CA PRO A 20 -19.99 -0.12 -7.28
C PRO A 20 -18.91 -1.22 -7.15
N ILE A 21 -19.08 -2.07 -6.14
CA ILE A 21 -18.13 -3.02 -5.54
C ILE A 21 -17.62 -4.14 -6.50
N LEU A 22 -17.88 -4.06 -7.82
CA LEU A 22 -17.86 -5.22 -8.71
C LEU A 22 -16.61 -5.43 -9.58
N PHE A 23 -15.62 -4.52 -9.63
CA PHE A 23 -14.48 -4.73 -10.53
C PHE A 23 -13.23 -5.32 -9.82
N PRO A 24 -12.52 -6.29 -10.44
CA PRO A 24 -11.22 -6.76 -9.97
C PRO A 24 -10.15 -5.73 -10.35
N VAL A 25 -10.18 -4.58 -9.69
CA VAL A 25 -9.28 -3.45 -10.01
C VAL A 25 -7.96 -3.61 -9.27
N THR A 26 -7.23 -4.70 -9.49
CA THR A 26 -5.89 -4.84 -8.88
C THR A 26 -4.86 -3.98 -9.61
N GLU A 27 -5.04 -3.69 -10.90
CA GLU A 27 -4.12 -2.86 -11.68
C GLU A 27 -4.45 -1.36 -11.66
N GLU A 28 -5.73 -0.93 -11.69
CA GLU A 28 -6.04 0.52 -11.60
C GLU A 28 -6.09 1.05 -10.17
N ASP A 29 -6.06 0.18 -9.15
CA ASP A 29 -5.93 0.63 -7.77
C ASP A 29 -4.44 0.68 -7.39
N PRO A 30 -3.88 1.87 -7.18
CA PRO A 30 -2.45 1.99 -6.92
C PRO A 30 -2.04 1.35 -5.58
N ILE A 31 -2.93 1.26 -4.58
CA ILE A 31 -2.68 0.57 -3.31
C ILE A 31 -2.61 -0.93 -3.53
N LEU A 32 -3.56 -1.53 -4.24
CA LEU A 32 -3.59 -2.97 -4.50
C LEU A 32 -2.47 -3.41 -5.46
N CYS A 33 -2.16 -2.59 -6.47
CA CYS A 33 -1.04 -2.80 -7.37
C CYS A 33 0.28 -2.82 -6.58
N SER A 34 0.48 -1.83 -5.71
CA SER A 34 1.68 -1.76 -4.85
C SER A 34 1.76 -2.91 -3.85
N PHE A 35 0.63 -3.29 -3.24
CA PHE A 35 0.56 -4.43 -2.33
C PHE A 35 0.94 -5.75 -3.05
N SER A 36 0.46 -5.96 -4.27
CA SER A 36 0.84 -7.13 -5.08
C SER A 36 2.34 -7.16 -5.38
N ARG A 37 2.94 -6.01 -5.70
CA ARG A 37 4.39 -5.90 -5.94
C ARG A 37 5.19 -6.17 -4.66
N CYS A 38 4.73 -5.66 -3.51
CA CYS A 38 5.34 -5.96 -2.21
C CYS A 38 5.30 -7.45 -1.90
N LEU A 39 4.15 -8.11 -2.12
CA LEU A 39 4.00 -9.56 -1.91
C LEU A 39 4.93 -10.37 -2.82
N LYS A 40 5.09 -9.97 -4.08
CA LYS A 40 6.01 -10.63 -5.03
C LYS A 40 7.49 -10.45 -4.67
N ALA A 41 7.82 -9.37 -3.96
CA ALA A 41 9.18 -9.05 -3.54
C ALA A 41 9.48 -9.48 -2.09
N ASP A 42 8.61 -10.27 -1.47
CA ASP A 42 8.71 -10.71 -0.07
C ASP A 42 8.83 -9.54 0.94
N VAL A 43 8.22 -8.40 0.61
CA VAL A 43 8.20 -7.20 1.46
C VAL A 43 6.99 -7.22 2.39
N LEU A 44 7.25 -7.09 3.70
CA LEU A 44 6.19 -7.01 4.71
C LEU A 44 5.35 -5.75 4.49
N SER A 45 4.09 -5.96 4.12
CA SER A 45 3.14 -4.87 3.87
C SER A 45 1.73 -5.27 4.25
N VAL A 46 0.91 -4.29 4.63
CA VAL A 46 -0.52 -4.48 4.86
C VAL A 46 -1.28 -3.30 4.27
N TRP A 47 -2.52 -3.51 3.86
CA TRP A 47 -3.38 -2.43 3.37
C TRP A 47 -4.74 -2.47 4.06
N ARG A 48 -5.44 -1.33 4.09
CA ARG A 48 -6.81 -1.25 4.60
C ARG A 48 -7.65 -0.26 3.82
N ARG A 49 -8.97 -0.41 3.93
CA ARG A 49 -9.95 0.63 3.57
C ARG A 49 -10.18 1.53 4.77
N HIS A 50 -10.10 2.84 4.59
CA HIS A 50 -10.46 3.80 5.63
C HIS A 50 -12.00 3.89 5.74
N GLN A 51 -12.51 4.43 6.84
CA GLN A 51 -13.94 4.71 6.98
C GLN A 51 -14.45 5.76 5.96
N THR A 52 -13.54 6.61 5.49
CA THR A 52 -13.82 7.60 4.44
C THR A 52 -13.97 6.88 3.09
N PRO A 53 -15.10 7.03 2.38
CA PRO A 53 -15.29 6.40 1.07
C PRO A 53 -14.16 6.74 0.09
N GLY A 54 -13.70 5.74 -0.66
CA GLY A 54 -12.62 5.88 -1.64
C GLY A 54 -11.21 5.95 -1.04
N ARG A 55 -11.06 6.19 0.27
CA ARG A 55 -9.75 6.29 0.92
C ARG A 55 -9.19 4.92 1.29
N ARG A 56 -7.97 4.66 0.85
CA ARG A 56 -7.21 3.42 1.08
C ARG A 56 -5.81 3.76 1.55
N GLU A 57 -5.23 2.86 2.32
CA GLU A 57 -3.94 3.07 2.97
C GLU A 57 -3.11 1.79 2.85
N LEU A 58 -1.81 1.94 2.59
CA LEU A 58 -0.80 0.88 2.51
C LEU A 58 0.31 1.19 3.49
N TRP A 59 0.66 0.24 4.34
CA TRP A 59 1.84 0.29 5.18
C TRP A 59 2.87 -0.70 4.67
N ILE A 60 4.10 -0.23 4.56
CA ILE A 60 5.28 -1.05 4.31
C ILE A 60 6.16 -0.99 5.55
N PHE A 61 6.69 -2.15 5.97
CA PHE A 61 7.50 -2.30 7.17
C PHE A 61 8.87 -2.86 6.78
N TRP A 62 9.93 -2.35 7.40
CA TRP A 62 11.28 -2.85 7.17
C TRP A 62 12.15 -2.66 8.42
N TRP A 63 13.33 -3.27 8.39
CA TRP A 63 14.36 -3.11 9.40
C TRP A 63 15.69 -2.83 8.69
N GLY A 64 16.57 -2.04 9.33
CA GLY A 64 17.86 -1.64 8.75
C GLY A 64 17.78 -0.36 7.92
N ASP A 65 18.50 -0.35 6.78
CA ASP A 65 18.59 0.79 5.88
C ASP A 65 17.27 1.06 5.13
N ASP A 66 17.14 2.26 4.57
CA ASP A 66 15.91 2.66 3.90
C ASP A 66 15.80 1.97 2.53
N PRO A 67 14.73 1.18 2.29
CA PRO A 67 14.57 0.43 1.06
C PRO A 67 14.15 1.34 -0.09
N ASN A 68 14.49 0.93 -1.32
CA ASN A 68 14.01 1.61 -2.51
C ASN A 68 12.58 1.14 -2.85
N PHE A 69 11.62 2.07 -2.81
CA PHE A 69 10.22 1.79 -3.11
C PHE A 69 9.83 1.99 -4.58
N ALA A 70 10.74 2.45 -5.46
CA ALA A 70 10.39 2.87 -6.82
C ALA A 70 9.68 1.79 -7.65
N GLU A 71 10.11 0.54 -7.51
CA GLU A 71 9.50 -0.61 -8.20
C GLU A 71 8.28 -1.16 -7.45
N LEU A 72 8.17 -0.88 -6.15
CA LEU A 72 7.15 -1.47 -5.27
C LEU A 72 5.90 -0.61 -5.18
N VAL A 73 6.06 0.71 -5.25
CA VAL A 73 5.00 1.69 -4.98
C VAL A 73 4.60 2.36 -6.28
N HIS A 74 3.31 2.36 -6.56
CA HIS A 74 2.74 3.03 -7.73
C HIS A 74 3.07 4.52 -7.69
N HIS A 75 3.35 5.13 -8.85
CA HIS A 75 3.75 6.54 -8.95
C HIS A 75 2.69 7.53 -8.43
N ASP A 76 1.43 7.11 -8.38
CA ASP A 76 0.33 7.89 -7.80
C ASP A 76 0.32 7.91 -6.27
N LEU A 77 1.21 7.16 -5.62
CA LEU A 77 1.38 7.14 -4.17
C LEU A 77 2.70 7.85 -3.82
N SER A 78 2.60 9.04 -3.21
CA SER A 78 3.74 9.83 -2.73
C SER A 78 4.04 9.59 -1.24
#